data_AF-A0A9W8QV70-F1
#
_entry.id   AF-A0A9W8QV70-F1
#
_cell.length_a   1.000
_cell.length_b   1.000
_cell.length_c   1.000
_cell.angle_alpha   90.00
_cell.angle_beta   90.00
_cell.angle_gamma   90.00
#
_symmetry.space_group_name_H-M   'P 1'
#
loop_
_entity.id
_entity.type
_entity.pdbx_description
1 polymer ?
#
loop_
_entity_poly.entity_id
_entity_poly.type
_entity_poly.pdbx_seq_one_letter_code
_entity_poly.pdbx_strand_id
1 'polypeptide(L)'
;METDGNGSSLQRTPCLESIKTKNIRTVTDLREILGFGRGEFDQSRAFKKAIKQFASEFIAEDGNPGPTFTRWSDSFHKKVFYNMSSRFLEKHGREFWPDSPITQRLQYERDHAQ
;
A
#
# COMPACT_ATOMS: atom_id res chain seq x y z
N MET A 1 42.06 -0.76 -27.12
CA MET A 1 41.19 0.42 -26.96
C MET A 1 39.79 -0.12 -26.86
N GLU A 2 39.29 -0.29 -25.64
CA GLU A 2 37.93 -0.74 -25.37
C GLU A 2 37.32 0.33 -24.48
N THR A 3 36.34 1.06 -25.01
CA THR A 3 35.60 2.09 -24.28
C THR A 3 34.25 1.52 -23.92
N ASP A 4 34.13 1.00 -22.70
CA ASP A 4 32.87 0.54 -22.15
C ASP A 4 32.20 1.62 -21.29
N GLY A 5 30.93 1.82 -21.59
CA GLY A 5 29.91 1.86 -20.55
C GLY A 5 29.66 3.21 -19.88
N ASN A 6 29.06 4.13 -20.63
CA ASN A 6 28.31 5.27 -20.12
C ASN A 6 27.43 4.89 -18.91
N GLY A 7 27.80 5.36 -17.72
CA GLY A 7 27.11 5.13 -16.46
C GLY A 7 25.74 5.80 -16.44
N SER A 8 24.70 5.02 -16.73
CA SER A 8 23.31 5.46 -16.53
C SER A 8 23.04 5.68 -15.04
N SER A 9 22.93 6.96 -14.69
CA SER A 9 22.49 7.51 -13.41
C SER A 9 21.23 6.78 -12.90
N LEU A 10 21.42 5.80 -12.00
CA LEU A 10 20.37 5.29 -11.13
C LEU A 10 19.91 6.41 -10.20
N GLN A 11 18.87 7.12 -10.61
CA GLN A 11 18.23 8.12 -9.77
C GLN A 11 17.68 7.41 -8.52
N ARG A 12 18.31 7.70 -7.38
CA ARG A 12 17.88 7.25 -6.05
C ARG A 12 16.45 7.75 -5.82
N THR A 13 15.52 6.83 -5.64
CA THR A 13 14.16 7.15 -5.23
C THR A 13 14.14 7.59 -3.76
N PRO A 14 13.38 8.64 -3.41
CA PRO A 14 13.41 9.24 -2.08
C PRO A 14 12.81 8.31 -1.01
N CYS A 15 13.44 8.32 0.17
CA CYS A 15 13.00 7.68 1.39
C CYS A 15 11.60 8.17 1.81
N LEU A 16 10.74 7.26 2.29
CA LEU A 16 9.34 7.53 2.68
C LEU A 16 9.21 8.59 3.80
N GLU A 17 10.23 8.76 4.64
CA GLU A 17 10.28 9.77 5.70
C GLU A 17 10.15 11.23 5.20
N SER A 18 10.33 11.48 3.90
CA SER A 18 10.26 12.83 3.30
C SER A 18 9.01 13.10 2.47
N ILE A 19 7.99 12.22 2.47
CA ILE A 19 6.77 12.47 1.69
C ILE A 19 5.95 13.56 2.39
N LYS A 20 6.16 14.81 1.97
CA LYS A 20 5.25 15.91 2.29
C LYS A 20 3.94 15.65 1.56
N THR A 21 2.91 15.21 2.28
CA THR A 21 1.55 14.98 1.76
C THR A 21 1.00 16.17 0.97
N LYS A 22 1.46 17.38 1.28
CA LYS A 22 1.17 18.64 0.58
C LYS A 22 1.57 18.66 -0.91
N ASN A 23 2.50 17.80 -1.32
CA ASN A 23 2.99 17.68 -2.70
C ASN A 23 2.34 16.56 -3.50
N ILE A 24 1.49 15.75 -2.87
CA ILE A 24 0.74 14.69 -3.56
C ILE A 24 -0.51 15.33 -4.15
N ARG A 25 -0.47 15.60 -5.46
CA ARG A 25 -1.56 16.33 -6.14
C ARG A 25 -2.67 15.39 -6.58
N THR A 26 -2.33 14.14 -6.89
CA THR A 26 -3.29 13.13 -7.35
C THR A 26 -3.05 11.77 -6.70
N VAL A 27 -4.09 10.93 -6.71
CA VAL A 27 -3.99 9.52 -6.28
C VAL A 27 -3.00 8.73 -7.16
N THR A 28 -2.77 9.15 -8.40
CA THR A 28 -1.77 8.55 -9.30
C THR A 28 -0.35 8.84 -8.81
N ASP A 29 -0.05 10.08 -8.42
CA ASP A 29 1.26 10.45 -7.86
C ASP A 29 1.56 9.67 -6.58
N LEU A 30 0.54 9.50 -5.73
CA LEU A 30 0.65 8.69 -4.52
C LEU A 30 1.02 7.24 -4.86
N ARG A 31 0.36 6.67 -5.87
CA ARG A 31 0.62 5.29 -6.32
C ARG A 31 2.07 5.16 -6.81
N GLU A 32 2.53 6.05 -7.68
CA GLU A 32 3.90 6.02 -8.20
C GLU A 32 4.95 6.16 -7.09
N ILE A 33 4.72 7.08 -6.15
CA ILE A 33 5.59 7.24 -4.97
C ILE A 33 5.60 5.98 -4.10
N LEU A 34 4.47 5.29 -3.97
CA LEU A 34 4.37 4.02 -3.26
C LEU A 34 4.83 2.81 -4.07
N GLY A 35 5.30 3.00 -5.32
CA GLY A 35 5.72 1.90 -6.20
C GLY A 35 4.56 1.09 -6.80
N PHE A 36 3.32 1.59 -6.68
CA PHE A 36 2.14 1.03 -7.30
C PHE A 36 1.85 1.77 -8.62
N GLY A 37 1.48 1.06 -9.67
CA GLY A 37 1.00 1.69 -10.91
C GLY A 37 2.03 1.78 -12.03
N ARG A 38 2.11 0.70 -12.81
CA ARG A 38 1.76 0.82 -14.23
C ARG A 38 0.53 -0.04 -14.43
N GLY A 39 -0.45 0.47 -15.18
CA GLY A 39 -1.81 -0.08 -15.31
C GLY A 39 -1.92 -1.51 -15.87
N GLU A 40 -0.82 -2.22 -16.06
CA GLU A 40 -0.74 -3.51 -16.75
C GLU A 40 -0.24 -4.66 -15.87
N PHE A 41 0.10 -4.42 -14.60
CA PHE A 41 0.58 -5.51 -13.74
C PHE A 41 -0.59 -6.24 -13.07
N ASP A 42 -0.70 -7.55 -13.35
CA ASP A 42 -1.67 -8.48 -12.75
C ASP A 42 -1.74 -8.35 -11.22
N GLN A 43 -0.61 -8.02 -10.57
CA GLN A 43 -0.53 -7.81 -9.13
C GLN A 43 -1.38 -6.64 -8.62
N SER A 44 -1.50 -5.54 -9.38
CA SER A 44 -2.40 -4.42 -9.02
C SER A 44 -3.87 -4.80 -9.16
N ARG A 45 -4.20 -5.67 -10.12
CA ARG A 45 -5.56 -6.18 -10.31
C ARG A 45 -5.92 -7.19 -9.23
N ALA A 46 -5.00 -8.10 -8.92
CA ALA A 46 -5.12 -9.06 -7.82
C ALA A 46 -5.32 -8.34 -6.49
N PHE A 47 -4.50 -7.32 -6.20
CA PHE A 47 -4.63 -6.49 -5.01
C PHE A 47 -6.01 -5.82 -4.91
N LYS A 48 -6.46 -5.15 -5.98
CA LYS A 48 -7.80 -4.52 -6.01
C LYS A 48 -8.92 -5.52 -5.78
N LYS A 49 -8.78 -6.74 -6.33
CA LYS A 49 -9.75 -7.82 -6.13
C LYS A 49 -9.73 -8.32 -4.69
N ALA A 50 -8.55 -8.53 -4.12
CA ALA A 50 -8.36 -8.96 -2.74
C ALA A 50 -8.96 -7.97 -1.74
N ILE A 51 -8.69 -6.66 -1.90
CA ILE A 51 -9.28 -5.62 -1.04
C ILE A 51 -10.81 -5.65 -1.11
N LYS A 52 -11.38 -5.68 -2.33
CA LYS A 52 -12.84 -5.69 -2.49
C LYS A 52 -13.48 -6.90 -1.83
N GLN A 53 -12.89 -8.08 -2.03
CA GLN A 53 -13.37 -9.32 -1.42
C GLN A 53 -13.30 -9.23 0.11
N PHE A 54 -12.14 -8.84 0.64
CA PHE A 54 -11.92 -8.77 2.08
C PHE A 54 -12.86 -7.78 2.75
N ALA A 55 -13.01 -6.57 2.19
CA ALA A 55 -13.91 -5.57 2.73
C ALA A 55 -15.38 -6.05 2.72
N SER A 56 -15.78 -6.84 1.72
CA SER A 56 -17.14 -7.38 1.63
C SER A 56 -17.43 -8.49 2.66
N GLU A 57 -16.41 -9.24 3.06
CA GLU A 57 -16.51 -10.32 4.04
C GLU A 57 -16.28 -9.85 5.49
N PHE A 58 -15.67 -8.68 5.66
CA PHE A 58 -15.36 -8.14 6.98
C PHE A 58 -16.64 -7.76 7.73
N ILE A 59 -16.75 -8.24 8.97
CA ILE A 59 -17.77 -7.84 9.94
C ILE A 59 -17.07 -7.20 11.14
N ALA A 60 -17.51 -6.00 11.52
CA ALA A 60 -16.98 -5.28 12.67
C ALA A 60 -17.49 -5.89 13.99
N GLU A 61 -16.89 -5.46 15.11
CA GLU A 61 -17.23 -5.94 16.47
C GLU A 61 -18.71 -5.68 16.84
N ASP A 62 -19.32 -4.67 16.26
CA ASP A 62 -20.73 -4.30 16.45
C ASP A 62 -21.70 -5.12 15.56
N GLY A 63 -21.18 -6.06 14.76
CA GLY A 63 -21.93 -6.89 13.84
C GLY A 63 -22.24 -6.23 12.49
N ASN A 64 -21.80 -4.98 12.26
CA ASN A 64 -22.06 -4.30 10.99
C ASN A 64 -21.03 -4.70 9.91
N PRO A 65 -21.46 -4.85 8.64
CA PRO A 65 -20.54 -5.12 7.55
C PRO A 65 -19.54 -3.99 7.31
N GLY A 66 -18.30 -4.32 6.98
CA GLY A 66 -17.22 -3.38 6.65
C GLY A 66 -17.61 -2.23 5.69
N PRO A 67 -18.35 -2.48 4.60
CA PRO A 67 -18.72 -1.44 3.64
C PRO A 67 -19.71 -0.39 4.18
N THR A 68 -20.36 -0.65 5.32
CA THR A 68 -21.25 0.33 5.97
C THR A 68 -20.46 1.48 6.61
N PHE A 69 -19.19 1.25 6.91
CA PHE A 69 -18.31 2.26 7.50
C PHE A 69 -17.73 3.17 6.41
N THR A 70 -18.16 4.43 6.37
CA THR A 70 -17.71 5.39 5.33
C THR A 70 -17.17 6.71 5.88
N ARG A 71 -17.42 7.03 7.15
CA ARG A 71 -17.11 8.32 7.76
C ARG A 71 -15.70 8.34 8.39
N TRP A 72 -14.72 8.84 7.65
CA TRP A 72 -13.33 8.94 8.11
C TRP A 72 -13.09 9.86 9.30
N SER A 73 -13.97 10.83 9.57
CA SER A 73 -13.85 11.74 10.71
C SER A 73 -14.32 11.11 12.02
N ASP A 74 -15.18 10.10 11.93
CA ASP A 74 -15.79 9.44 13.08
C ASP A 74 -14.78 8.51 13.78
N SER A 75 -14.68 8.61 15.10
CA SER A 75 -13.68 7.86 15.87
C SER A 75 -13.92 6.36 15.85
N PHE A 76 -15.19 5.93 15.82
CA PHE A 76 -15.55 4.53 15.76
C PHE A 76 -15.25 3.95 14.38
N HIS A 77 -15.64 4.66 13.31
CA HIS A 77 -15.29 4.25 11.94
C HIS A 77 -13.77 4.18 11.74
N LYS A 78 -13.00 5.13 12.29
CA LYS A 78 -11.52 5.05 12.28
C LYS A 78 -11.00 3.77 12.93
N LYS A 79 -11.53 3.39 14.10
CA LYS A 79 -11.17 2.13 14.77
C LYS A 79 -11.49 0.93 13.87
N VAL A 80 -12.65 0.94 13.22
CA VAL A 80 -13.04 -0.13 12.29
C VAL A 80 -12.11 -0.19 11.07
N PHE A 81 -11.75 0.95 10.47
CA PHE A 81 -10.81 1.00 9.36
C PHE A 81 -9.43 0.46 9.76
N TYR A 82 -8.94 0.84 10.95
CA TYR A 82 -7.69 0.32 11.49
C TYR A 82 -7.76 -1.20 11.62
N ASN A 83 -8.75 -1.73 12.35
CA ASN A 83 -8.93 -3.18 12.53
C ASN A 83 -9.05 -3.93 11.20
N MET A 84 -9.80 -3.39 10.24
CA MET A 84 -9.97 -3.98 8.92
C MET A 84 -8.65 -4.01 8.15
N SER A 85 -7.87 -2.93 8.20
CA SER A 85 -6.56 -2.86 7.55
C SER A 85 -5.55 -3.80 8.19
N SER A 86 -5.49 -3.88 9.53
CA SER A 86 -4.59 -4.79 10.24
C SER A 86 -4.86 -6.25 9.88
N ARG A 87 -6.14 -6.68 9.92
CA ARG A 87 -6.51 -8.05 9.53
C ARG A 87 -6.26 -8.35 8.06
N PHE A 88 -6.44 -7.36 7.17
CA PHE A 88 -6.10 -7.52 5.77
C PHE A 88 -4.58 -7.76 5.61
N LEU A 89 -3.76 -6.97 6.30
CA LEU A 89 -2.32 -7.09 6.28
C LEU A 89 -1.84 -8.42 6.89
N GLU A 90 -2.44 -8.89 7.97
CA GLU A 90 -2.13 -10.21 8.55
C GLU A 90 -2.30 -11.35 7.53
N LYS A 91 -3.35 -11.27 6.69
CA LYS A 91 -3.69 -12.33 5.73
C LYS A 91 -2.96 -12.19 4.39
N HIS A 92 -2.84 -10.96 3.89
CA HIS A 92 -2.40 -10.67 2.52
C HIS A 92 -1.19 -9.74 2.45
N GLY A 93 -0.66 -9.28 3.59
CA GLY A 93 0.45 -8.33 3.64
C GLY A 93 1.69 -8.87 2.97
N ARG A 94 2.12 -10.09 3.27
CA ARG A 94 3.27 -10.71 2.59
C ARG A 94 3.09 -10.90 1.08
N GLU A 95 1.84 -11.02 0.60
CA GLU A 95 1.51 -11.20 -0.81
C GLU A 95 1.61 -9.89 -1.60
N PHE A 96 1.12 -8.79 -1.03
CA PHE A 96 1.03 -7.48 -1.71
C PHE A 96 2.06 -6.44 -1.23
N TRP A 97 2.76 -6.75 -0.14
CA TRP A 97 3.81 -5.96 0.49
C TRP A 97 4.92 -6.94 0.93
N PRO A 98 5.60 -7.63 0.00
CA PRO A 98 6.67 -8.54 0.39
C PRO A 98 7.91 -7.77 0.86
N ASP A 99 8.65 -8.34 1.81
CA ASP A 99 10.00 -7.90 2.14
C ASP A 99 10.93 -8.16 0.95
N SER A 100 11.01 -7.20 0.04
CA SER A 100 11.86 -7.30 -1.14
C SER A 100 13.03 -6.32 -1.06
N PRO A 101 14.27 -6.80 -1.26
CA PRO A 101 15.45 -5.94 -1.33
C PRO A 101 15.44 -5.04 -2.58
N ILE A 102 14.52 -5.28 -3.52
CA ILE A 102 14.33 -4.51 -4.75
C ILE A 102 13.31 -3.38 -4.54
N THR A 103 12.25 -3.62 -3.77
CA THR A 103 11.20 -2.61 -3.56
C THR A 103 11.56 -1.60 -2.48
N GLN A 104 12.53 -1.90 -1.59
CA GLN A 104 13.21 -1.06 -0.55
C GLN A 104 12.38 -0.07 0.29
N ARG A 105 11.07 0.04 0.06
CA ARG A 105 10.23 1.11 0.60
C ARG A 105 9.29 0.59 1.67
N LEU A 106 8.74 -0.59 1.44
CA LEU A 106 7.71 -1.19 2.26
C LEU A 106 8.22 -2.59 2.62
N GLN A 107 8.55 -2.81 3.90
CA GLN A 107 9.02 -4.08 4.46
C GLN A 107 7.97 -4.61 5.45
N TYR A 108 7.22 -5.64 5.08
CA TYR A 108 6.13 -6.15 5.91
C TYR A 108 6.60 -6.48 7.31
N GLU A 109 7.69 -7.24 7.48
CA GLU A 109 8.18 -7.61 8.81
C GLU A 109 8.54 -6.40 9.70
N ARG A 110 8.95 -5.27 9.10
CA ARG A 110 9.23 -4.04 9.87
C ARG A 110 8.01 -3.14 10.08
N ASP A 111 7.15 -3.05 9.08
CA ASP A 111 6.11 -2.03 9.00
C ASP A 111 4.74 -2.53 9.48
N HIS A 112 4.52 -3.84 9.54
CA HIS A 112 3.21 -4.42 9.94
C HIS A 112 2.89 -4.24 11.43
N ALA A 113 3.90 -3.98 12.27
CA ALA A 113 3.80 -3.96 13.72
C ALA A 113 3.73 -2.54 14.34
N GLN A 114 3.66 -1.49 13.50
CA GLN A 114 3.66 -0.09 13.95
C GLN A 114 2.26 0.47 14.23
#